data_AF-A0A3N5RNR8-F1
#
_entry.id   AF-A0A3N5RNR8-F1
#
_cell.length_a   1.000
_cell.length_b   1.000
_cell.length_c   1.000
_cell.angle_alpha   90.00
_cell.angle_beta   90.00
_cell.angle_gamma   90.00
#
_symmetry.space_group_name_H-M   'P 1'
#
loop_
_entity.id
_entity.type
_entity.pdbx_description
1 polymer ?
#
loop_
_entity_poly.entity_id
_entity_poly.type
_entity_poly.pdbx_seq_one_letter_code
_entity_poly.pdbx_strand_id
1 'polypeptide(L)'
;MNLPSFMVWMSFRYCLGRSSVAPGMWVDWAKKNWKRIPRHDRDLIGTELEQAFERDDRARVSFKGGILPLGQIYDRQQWERVRALYKKGE
;
A
#
# COMPACT_ATOMS: atom_id res chain seq x y z
N MET A 1 -14.98 16.28 -7.75
CA MET A 1 -15.19 14.90 -8.24
C MET A 1 -14.76 13.93 -7.16
N ASN A 2 -15.69 13.07 -6.71
CA ASN A 2 -15.41 11.98 -5.78
C ASN A 2 -14.65 10.88 -6.54
N LEU A 3 -13.61 10.32 -5.90
CA LEU A 3 -12.84 9.24 -6.49
C LEU A 3 -13.67 7.94 -6.43
N PRO A 4 -13.81 7.18 -7.52
CA PRO A 4 -14.52 5.91 -7.47
C PRO A 4 -13.79 4.91 -6.57
N SER A 5 -14.43 4.47 -5.49
CA SER A 5 -13.83 3.58 -4.46
C SER A 5 -13.20 2.32 -5.05
N PHE A 6 -13.89 1.66 -5.98
CA PHE A 6 -13.39 0.44 -6.62
C PHE A 6 -12.07 0.67 -7.38
N MET A 7 -11.89 1.83 -8.02
CA MET A 7 -10.65 2.16 -8.73
C MET A 7 -9.48 2.36 -7.76
N VAL A 8 -9.74 3.00 -6.62
CA VAL A 8 -8.71 3.21 -5.58
C VAL A 8 -8.25 1.85 -5.02
N TRP A 9 -9.19 0.95 -4.74
CA TRP A 9 -8.86 -0.36 -4.17
C TRP A 9 -8.20 -1.29 -5.18
N MET A 10 -8.72 -1.37 -6.40
CA MET A 10 -8.14 -2.22 -7.44
C MET A 10 -6.72 -1.76 -7.77
N SER A 11 -6.49 -0.46 -7.92
CA SER A 11 -5.15 0.07 -8.17
C SER A 11 -4.20 -0.16 -6.99
N PHE A 12 -4.67 0.01 -5.74
CA PHE A 12 -3.91 -0.32 -4.54
C PHE A 12 -3.46 -1.78 -4.53
N ARG A 13 -4.41 -2.72 -4.62
CA ARG A 13 -4.14 -4.17 -4.59
C ARG A 13 -3.29 -4.61 -5.76
N TYR A 14 -3.48 -4.01 -6.93
CA TYR A 14 -2.65 -4.29 -8.11
C TYR A 14 -1.18 -3.91 -7.88
N CYS A 15 -0.91 -2.86 -7.12
CA CYS A 15 0.45 -2.39 -6.83
C CYS A 15 1.15 -3.23 -5.74
N LEU A 16 0.42 -3.88 -4.84
CA LEU A 16 1.01 -4.76 -3.83
C LEU A 16 1.83 -5.88 -4.49
N GLY A 17 3.05 -6.10 -3.99
CA GLY A 17 3.96 -7.13 -4.50
C GLY A 17 4.53 -6.87 -5.90
N ARG A 18 4.28 -5.71 -6.52
CA ARG A 18 4.89 -5.37 -7.81
C ARG A 18 6.30 -4.87 -7.63
N SER A 19 7.26 -5.51 -8.30
CA SER A 19 8.63 -5.01 -8.46
C SER A 19 8.73 -4.12 -9.70
N SER A 20 8.05 -2.97 -9.68
CA SER A 20 8.05 -1.98 -10.78
C SER A 20 7.94 -0.56 -10.22
N VAL A 21 7.82 0.45 -11.09
CA VAL A 21 7.60 1.84 -10.65
C VAL A 21 6.18 2.10 -10.12
N ALA A 22 5.25 1.15 -10.31
CA ALA A 22 3.83 1.34 -10.00
C ALA A 22 3.53 1.62 -8.51
N PRO A 23 4.14 0.92 -7.52
CA PRO A 23 3.95 1.23 -6.11
C PRO A 23 4.31 2.68 -5.77
N GLY A 24 5.46 3.16 -6.25
CA GLY A 24 5.92 4.54 -6.03
C GLY A 24 4.94 5.58 -6.60
N MET A 25 4.47 5.37 -7.84
CA MET A 25 3.47 6.24 -8.45
C MET A 25 2.15 6.27 -7.67
N TRP A 26 1.69 5.10 -7.22
CA TRP A 26 0.47 4.99 -6.44
C TRP A 26 0.62 5.69 -5.08
N VAL A 27 1.74 5.49 -4.39
CA VAL A 27 2.04 6.14 -3.10
C VAL A 27 2.09 7.66 -3.22
N ASP A 28 2.76 8.19 -4.25
CA ASP A 28 2.82 9.64 -4.47
C ASP A 28 1.45 10.24 -4.82
N TRP A 29 0.63 9.52 -5.59
CA TRP A 29 -0.76 9.89 -5.83
C TRP A 29 -1.59 9.85 -4.53
N ALA A 30 -1.45 8.79 -3.73
CA ALA A 30 -2.19 8.60 -2.49
C ALA A 30 -1.87 9.71 -1.49
N LYS A 31 -0.59 10.08 -1.32
CA LYS A 31 -0.19 11.20 -0.45
C LYS A 31 -0.88 12.51 -0.79
N LYS A 32 -1.02 12.83 -2.09
CA LYS A 32 -1.67 14.06 -2.56
C LYS A 32 -3.19 14.03 -2.39
N ASN A 33 -3.79 12.84 -2.43
CA ASN A 33 -5.24 12.67 -2.48
C ASN A 33 -5.84 12.02 -1.23
N TRP A 34 -5.03 11.68 -0.22
CA TRP A 34 -5.46 10.87 0.93
C TRP A 34 -6.74 11.39 1.58
N LYS A 35 -6.80 12.70 1.85
CA LYS A 35 -7.96 13.35 2.46
C LYS A 35 -9.23 13.29 1.59
N ARG A 36 -9.08 13.13 0.27
CA ARG A 36 -10.18 13.02 -0.71
C ARG A 36 -10.73 11.60 -0.85
N ILE A 37 -9.97 10.59 -0.43
CA ILE A 37 -10.44 9.20 -0.38
C ILE A 37 -11.48 9.09 0.74
N PRO A 38 -12.64 8.45 0.55
CA PRO A 38 -13.61 8.23 1.62
C PRO A 38 -12.96 7.58 2.86
N ARG A 39 -13.41 7.95 4.07
CA ARG A 39 -12.83 7.42 5.31
C ARG A 39 -12.87 5.89 5.36
N HIS A 40 -14.01 5.30 5.00
CA HIS A 40 -14.18 3.85 4.92
C HIS A 40 -13.12 3.18 4.03
N ASP A 41 -12.83 3.77 2.87
CA ASP A 41 -11.82 3.24 1.94
C ASP A 41 -10.41 3.37 2.50
N ARG A 42 -10.09 4.49 3.18
CA ARG A 42 -8.80 4.66 3.85
C ARG A 42 -8.60 3.63 4.96
N ASP A 43 -9.64 3.38 5.76
CA ASP A 43 -9.61 2.42 6.86
C ASP A 43 -9.34 1.01 6.31
N LEU A 44 -10.01 0.61 5.23
CA LEU A 44 -9.80 -0.68 4.59
C LEU A 44 -8.43 -0.83 3.93
N ILE A 45 -7.94 0.22 3.25
CA ILE A 45 -6.55 0.25 2.74
C ILE A 45 -5.58 0.08 3.90
N GLY A 46 -5.80 0.75 5.03
CA GLY A 46 -4.99 0.61 6.23
C GLY A 46 -4.96 -0.83 6.72
N THR A 47 -6.13 -1.44 6.94
CA THR A 47 -6.23 -2.84 7.38
C THR A 47 -5.53 -3.80 6.43
N GLU A 48 -5.76 -3.71 5.12
CA GLU A 48 -5.11 -4.58 4.14
C GLU A 48 -3.61 -4.36 4.05
N LEU A 49 -3.15 -3.12 4.19
CA LEU A 49 -1.74 -2.81 4.16
C LEU A 49 -1.01 -3.39 5.38
N GLU A 50 -1.60 -3.30 6.58
CA GLU A 50 -1.04 -3.95 7.78
C GLU A 50 -0.95 -5.46 7.61
N GLN A 51 -2.00 -6.11 7.08
CA GLN A 51 -1.96 -7.55 6.77
C GLN A 51 -0.87 -7.88 5.75
N ALA A 52 -0.63 -7.01 4.76
CA ALA A 52 0.45 -7.18 3.79
C ALA A 52 1.83 -7.04 4.44
N PHE A 53 2.02 -6.09 5.37
CA PHE A 53 3.23 -5.96 6.18
C PHE A 53 3.51 -7.24 6.99
N GLU A 54 2.51 -7.77 7.70
CA GLU A 54 2.66 -9.00 8.46
C GLU A 54 3.04 -10.20 7.58
N ARG A 55 2.40 -10.32 6.40
CA ARG A 55 2.73 -11.36 5.42
C ARG A 55 4.15 -11.19 4.88
N ASP A 56 4.56 -9.95 4.60
CA ASP A 56 5.89 -9.60 4.09
C ASP A 56 6.97 -9.90 5.12
N ASP A 57 6.74 -9.59 6.39
CA ASP A 57 7.65 -9.91 7.51
C ASP A 57 7.89 -11.42 7.61
N ARG A 58 6.81 -12.21 7.58
CA ARG A 58 6.91 -13.69 7.57
C ARG A 58 7.64 -14.20 6.33
N ALA A 59 7.37 -13.63 5.16
CA ALA A 59 7.99 -14.06 3.91
C ALA A 59 9.49 -13.72 3.84
N ARG A 60 9.93 -12.61 4.44
CA ARG A 60 11.35 -12.22 4.47
C ARG A 60 12.21 -13.15 5.31
N VAL A 61 11.67 -13.71 6.41
CA VAL A 61 12.40 -14.65 7.29
C VAL A 61 12.83 -15.91 6.54
N SER A 62 11.98 -16.40 5.63
CA SER A 62 12.19 -17.65 4.89
C SER A 62 12.51 -17.42 3.40
N PHE A 63 12.92 -16.20 3.03
CA PHE A 63 13.03 -15.81 1.63
C PHE A 63 14.14 -16.58 0.90
N LYS A 64 13.76 -17.30 -0.14
CA LYS A 64 14.68 -18.06 -1.03
C LYS A 64 14.69 -17.55 -2.47
N GLY A 65 14.12 -16.37 -2.71
CA GLY A 65 13.85 -15.81 -4.04
C GLY A 65 12.36 -15.77 -4.39
N GLY A 66 12.00 -14.94 -5.38
CA GLY A 66 10.62 -14.74 -5.82
C GLY A 66 10.01 -13.39 -5.44
N ILE A 67 8.69 -13.29 -5.55
CA ILE A 67 7.93 -12.06 -5.30
C ILE A 67 7.52 -12.01 -3.81
N LEU A 68 7.88 -10.92 -3.14
CA LEU A 68 7.49 -10.63 -1.77
C LEU A 68 6.15 -9.86 -1.73
N PRO A 69 5.32 -10.02 -0.68
CA PRO A 69 4.01 -9.36 -0.57
C PRO A 69 4.02 -7.84 -0.73
N LEU A 70 5.07 -7.14 -0.25
CA LEU A 70 5.24 -5.70 -0.44
C LEU A 70 6.27 -5.36 -1.52
N GLY A 71 6.74 -6.34 -2.27
CA GLY A 71 7.82 -6.18 -3.23
C GLY A 71 9.20 -6.12 -2.59
N GLN A 72 10.14 -5.52 -3.29
CA GLN A 72 11.52 -5.41 -2.82
C GLN A 72 11.64 -4.35 -1.72
N ILE A 73 12.85 -4.15 -1.20
CA ILE A 73 13.11 -3.20 -0.10
C ILE A 73 12.60 -1.80 -0.44
N TYR A 74 12.85 -1.32 -1.67
CA TYR A 74 12.37 -0.01 -2.11
C TYR A 74 10.84 0.09 -2.17
N ASP A 75 10.16 -0.96 -2.64
CA ASP A 75 8.69 -1.00 -2.70
C ASP A 75 8.10 -0.96 -1.28
N ARG A 76 8.65 -1.77 -0.35
CA ARG A 76 8.26 -1.76 1.06
C ARG A 76 8.42 -0.38 1.70
N GLN A 77 9.50 0.33 1.41
CA GLN A 77 9.70 1.70 1.89
C GLN A 77 8.64 2.66 1.36
N GLN A 78 8.13 2.48 0.14
CA GLN A 78 7.02 3.28 -0.37
C GLN A 78 5.75 3.04 0.46
N TRP A 79 5.46 1.78 0.78
CA TRP A 79 4.30 1.41 1.56
C TRP A 79 4.32 1.97 3.00
N GLU A 80 5.49 2.10 3.62
CA GLU A 80 5.63 2.78 4.92
C GLU A 80 5.19 4.26 4.85
N ARG A 81 5.37 4.92 3.69
CA ARG A 81 4.89 6.30 3.50
C ARG A 81 3.36 6.38 3.51
N VAL A 82 2.67 5.34 3.01
CA VAL A 82 1.21 5.24 3.06
C VAL A 82 0.77 4.92 4.49
N ARG A 83 1.47 4.00 5.16
CA ARG A 83 1.24 3.65 6.57
C ARG A 83 1.27 4.87 7.49
N ALA A 84 2.20 5.78 7.25
CA ALA A 84 2.29 7.05 7.98
C ALA A 84 1.07 7.97 7.77
N LEU A 85 0.29 7.84 6.68
CA LEU A 85 -0.85 8.72 6.41
C LEU A 85 -2.06 8.44 7.31
N TYR A 86 -2.29 7.18 7.68
CA TYR A 86 -3.39 6.82 8.59
C TYR A 86 -2.93 6.73 10.05
N LYS A 87 -1.65 6.48 10.33
CA LYS A 87 -1.12 6.53 11.71
C LYS A 87 -0.94 7.95 12.26
N LYS A 88 -0.78 8.96 11.40
CA LYS A 88 -0.72 10.39 11.80
C LYS A 88 -2.10 11.05 11.96
N GLY A 89 -3.17 10.31 11.69
CA GLY A 89 -4.55 10.81 11.72
C GLY A 89 -5.32 10.48 13.00
N GLU A 90 -4.66 9.88 13.98
CA GLU A 90 -5.07 9.77 15.39
C GLU A 90 -4.49 10.95 16.19
#